data_AF-A7I4Z8-F1
#
_entry.id   AF-A7I4Z8-F1
#
_cell.length_a   1.000
_cell.length_b   1.000
_cell.length_c   1.000
_cell.angle_alpha   90.00
_cell.angle_beta   90.00
_cell.angle_gamma   90.00
#
_symmetry.space_group_name_H-M   'P 1'
#
loop_
_entity.id
_entity.type
_entity.pdbx_description
1 polymer ?
#
loop_
_entity_poly.entity_id
_entity_poly.type
_entity_poly.pdbx_seq_one_letter_code
_entity_poly.pdbx_strand_id
1 'polypeptide(L)'
;MDIDDILAAFQIFDHVSDIDKFQSWIRTYHKIEDFEPLFLGYRYFLEICGIRIVDEISEDFSLNLEMDDYFSFACNADLPLDEIPNSCEKVIVIKNIWRYFEPIKNAKDWAELKTIIHQTEEISKIFREIFKNANVTENFPEKEISRFAALHYTHIFFNDTSRLKPAGAVVGLIKLDIDSIGSDFFKGYAYTLEYLWYQLLEKNEFQHSLAKNIHNPATGLSSEDLQRITEIYSHNDYEDPAFQENAVMWATLDQLFQPLFEKCLAPKFREYHTSSRSHFIVRDNISKSLIFPLLDRTYINEPYYFSDNSNDEARFKKIDYHFKWLPVTYIDSGKVHDAFGTYAFIPFLLGLTSSENVSSNNKIEILRIKHPEDGVSGYFYSYGILNKSQYFDEQGMGWIIFLTCGTDFSGHGGSMHTSAEKCIREIQKRGILDAKEITIDENAFRRYLKERTETSVSDSTTPVETLIEFGESQLVEFKSSLLWSYEKNQISNSTEYEVVRTIAAFLNSSGGTLLIGVDKNKNIVGLDKDYAQLKQARRVQNRDGFEIRLNEVLNKFFGRGIRLDIDVIFERLSEKEICRVIVKPTIEPIFLVNSNNSNHSEFIVRSGNQSQLLMGKEITSYITKHWNYKKR
;
A
#
# COMPACT_ATOMS: atom_id res chain seq x y z
N MET A 1 14.37 -23.46 -2.36
CA MET A 1 13.82 -22.14 -1.97
C MET A 1 14.59 -21.70 -0.76
N ASP A 2 15.10 -20.48 -0.79
CA ASP A 2 16.00 -19.96 0.23
C ASP A 2 15.20 -19.62 1.49
N ILE A 3 15.68 -20.10 2.64
CA ILE A 3 15.05 -19.88 3.95
C ILE A 3 15.86 -18.87 4.79
N ASP A 4 16.82 -18.20 4.15
CA ASP A 4 17.81 -17.32 4.80
C ASP A 4 17.16 -16.24 5.65
N ASP A 5 16.15 -15.58 5.10
CA ASP A 5 15.54 -14.42 5.73
C ASP A 5 14.67 -14.83 6.94
N ILE A 6 13.94 -15.96 6.88
CA ILE A 6 13.25 -16.53 8.04
C ILE A 6 14.27 -16.91 9.12
N LEU A 7 15.35 -17.60 8.75
CA LEU A 7 16.40 -17.98 9.69
C LEU A 7 17.04 -16.76 10.35
N ALA A 8 17.37 -15.75 9.55
CA ALA A 8 17.95 -14.50 10.01
C ALA A 8 17.04 -13.78 10.99
N ALA A 9 15.74 -13.66 10.68
CA ALA A 9 14.75 -13.03 11.55
C ALA A 9 14.65 -13.72 12.92
N PHE A 10 14.58 -15.06 12.96
CA PHE A 10 14.57 -15.82 14.21
C PHE A 10 15.90 -15.74 14.96
N GLN A 11 17.03 -15.81 14.26
CA GLN A 11 18.34 -15.70 14.89
C GLN A 11 18.55 -14.33 15.52
N ILE A 12 18.14 -13.26 14.85
CA ILE A 12 18.18 -11.90 15.39
C ILE A 12 17.35 -11.83 16.67
N PHE A 13 16.10 -12.29 16.63
CA PHE A 13 15.23 -12.32 17.81
C PHE A 13 15.84 -13.13 18.97
N ASP A 14 16.38 -14.32 18.71
CA ASP A 14 17.05 -15.16 19.72
C ASP A 14 18.27 -14.45 20.34
N HIS A 15 19.03 -13.66 19.57
CA HIS A 15 20.15 -12.90 20.10
C HIS A 15 19.72 -11.76 21.02
N VAL A 16 18.67 -11.02 20.66
CA VAL A 16 18.25 -9.83 21.41
C VAL A 16 17.25 -10.11 22.51
N SER A 17 16.51 -11.22 22.48
CA SER A 17 15.43 -11.55 23.43
C SER A 17 15.93 -11.97 24.83
N ASP A 18 17.22 -12.29 24.98
CA ASP A 18 17.82 -12.55 26.29
C ASP A 18 18.08 -11.25 27.05
N ILE A 19 17.05 -10.76 27.74
CA ILE A 19 17.06 -9.52 28.53
C ILE A 19 18.23 -9.49 29.53
N ASP A 20 18.49 -10.62 30.22
CA ASP A 20 19.52 -10.68 31.26
C ASP A 20 20.92 -10.52 30.65
N LYS A 21 21.17 -11.16 29.49
CA LYS A 21 22.44 -10.97 28.75
C LYS A 21 22.58 -9.55 28.23
N PHE A 22 21.52 -8.96 27.66
CA PHE A 22 21.53 -7.57 27.20
C PHE A 22 21.89 -6.61 28.35
N GLN A 23 21.16 -6.68 29.47
CA GLN A 23 21.41 -5.82 30.63
C GLN A 23 22.81 -6.04 31.23
N SER A 24 23.28 -7.29 31.29
CA SER A 24 24.64 -7.60 31.73
C SER A 24 25.70 -7.00 30.80
N TRP A 25 25.47 -7.02 29.48
CA TRP A 25 26.35 -6.41 28.49
C TRP A 25 26.36 -4.89 28.63
N ILE A 26 25.20 -4.24 28.74
CA ILE A 26 25.07 -2.79 28.97
C ILE A 26 25.85 -2.36 30.23
N ARG A 27 25.66 -3.09 31.35
CA ARG A 27 26.37 -2.82 32.60
C ARG A 27 27.89 -2.96 32.44
N THR A 28 28.33 -4.01 31.77
CA THR A 28 29.76 -4.32 31.66
C THR A 28 30.47 -3.42 30.66
N TYR A 29 29.87 -3.21 29.49
CA TYR A 29 30.44 -2.54 28.33
C TYR A 29 30.26 -1.02 28.38
N HIS A 30 29.05 -0.54 28.72
CA HIS A 30 28.73 0.89 28.76
C HIS A 30 28.70 1.50 30.17
N LYS A 31 28.82 0.68 31.22
CA LYS A 31 28.78 1.14 32.63
C LYS A 31 27.46 1.85 33.00
N ILE A 32 26.36 1.43 32.38
CA ILE A 32 25.02 1.92 32.67
C ILE A 32 24.35 0.95 33.65
N GLU A 33 23.87 1.46 34.78
CA GLU A 33 23.17 0.68 35.80
C GLU A 33 21.65 0.87 35.76
N ASP A 34 21.18 2.03 35.27
CA ASP A 34 19.76 2.33 35.10
C ASP A 34 19.30 1.96 33.67
N PHE A 35 18.44 0.96 33.58
CA PHE A 35 17.93 0.44 32.31
C PHE A 35 16.56 1.03 31.93
N GLU A 36 15.89 1.76 32.81
CA GLU A 36 14.54 2.31 32.54
C GLU A 36 14.52 3.19 31.27
N PRO A 37 15.51 4.06 31.02
CA PRO A 37 15.56 4.85 29.78
C PRO A 37 15.78 4.03 28.50
N LEU A 38 16.05 2.72 28.59
CA LEU A 38 16.26 1.84 27.45
C LEU A 38 15.03 0.99 27.13
N PHE A 39 14.07 0.90 28.05
CA PHE A 39 12.96 -0.06 27.98
C PHE A 39 12.12 0.11 26.71
N LEU A 40 11.64 1.33 26.43
CA LEU A 40 10.75 1.58 25.30
C LEU A 40 11.40 1.23 23.96
N GLY A 41 12.65 1.65 23.76
CA GLY A 41 13.41 1.35 22.55
C GLY A 41 13.78 -0.13 22.40
N TYR A 42 14.13 -0.81 23.49
CA TYR A 42 14.41 -2.24 23.48
C TYR A 42 13.15 -3.06 23.15
N ARG A 43 12.02 -2.73 23.78
CA ARG A 43 10.72 -3.34 23.49
C ARG A 43 10.30 -3.13 22.03
N TYR A 44 10.49 -1.91 21.51
CA TYR A 44 10.23 -1.57 20.11
C TYR A 44 11.12 -2.36 19.13
N PHE A 45 12.39 -2.56 19.47
CA PHE A 45 13.28 -3.43 18.69
C PHE A 45 12.75 -4.87 18.60
N LEU A 46 12.29 -5.44 19.72
CA LEU A 46 11.70 -6.77 19.75
C LEU A 46 10.36 -6.86 19.01
N GLU A 47 9.56 -5.79 19.03
CA GLU A 47 8.33 -5.68 18.26
C GLU A 47 8.62 -5.78 16.76
N ILE A 48 9.62 -5.05 16.27
CA ILE A 48 10.08 -5.16 14.87
C ILE A 48 10.54 -6.57 14.55
N CYS A 49 11.25 -7.25 15.47
CA CYS A 49 11.66 -8.63 15.24
C CYS A 49 10.45 -9.56 15.02
N GLY A 50 9.40 -9.43 15.84
CA GLY A 50 8.17 -10.21 15.70
C GLY A 50 7.44 -9.95 14.37
N ILE A 51 7.42 -8.69 13.94
CA ILE A 51 6.85 -8.27 12.65
C ILE A 51 7.62 -8.92 11.50
N ARG A 52 8.95 -8.80 11.50
CA ARG A 52 9.80 -9.38 10.48
C ARG A 52 9.64 -10.89 10.38
N ILE A 53 9.55 -11.60 11.50
CA ILE A 53 9.27 -13.04 11.50
C ILE A 53 7.97 -13.36 10.74
N VAL A 54 6.90 -12.60 10.97
CA VAL A 54 5.61 -12.80 10.28
C VAL A 54 5.72 -12.45 8.79
N ASP A 55 6.36 -11.33 8.48
CA ASP A 55 6.53 -10.87 7.09
C ASP A 55 7.33 -11.87 6.26
N GLU A 56 8.46 -12.38 6.78
CA GLU A 56 9.27 -13.36 6.07
C GLU A 56 8.51 -14.65 5.78
N ILE A 57 7.69 -15.13 6.72
CA ILE A 57 6.86 -16.32 6.51
C ILE A 57 5.74 -16.03 5.51
N SER A 58 5.24 -14.80 5.45
CA SER A 58 4.20 -14.39 4.51
C SER A 58 4.71 -14.40 3.06
N GLU A 59 5.95 -13.95 2.84
CA GLU A 59 6.57 -13.85 1.50
C GLU A 59 7.27 -15.15 1.08
N ASP A 60 7.71 -15.97 2.03
CA ASP A 60 8.44 -17.21 1.76
C ASP A 60 7.56 -18.36 1.25
N PHE A 61 8.15 -19.20 0.39
CA PHE A 61 7.54 -20.43 -0.11
C PHE A 61 8.30 -21.69 0.34
N SER A 62 9.48 -21.56 0.96
CA SER A 62 10.34 -22.67 1.40
C SER A 62 9.68 -23.59 2.44
N LEU A 63 8.79 -23.05 3.27
CA LEU A 63 8.04 -23.82 4.27
C LEU A 63 6.94 -24.74 3.69
N ASN A 64 6.67 -24.68 2.37
CA ASN A 64 5.65 -25.48 1.69
C ASN A 64 4.23 -25.34 2.33
N LEU A 65 3.90 -24.11 2.73
CA LEU A 65 2.58 -23.74 3.24
C LEU A 65 1.63 -23.46 2.08
N GLU A 66 0.45 -24.07 2.11
CA GLU A 66 -0.58 -23.77 1.12
C GLU A 66 -1.02 -22.29 1.24
N MET A 67 -1.16 -21.64 0.08
CA MET A 67 -1.59 -20.26 -0.08
C MET A 67 -2.72 -20.21 -1.10
N ASP A 68 -3.71 -19.34 -0.88
CA ASP A 68 -4.82 -19.14 -1.80
C ASP A 68 -4.88 -17.69 -2.31
N ASP A 69 -5.70 -17.48 -3.34
CA ASP A 69 -5.91 -16.16 -3.94
C ASP A 69 -6.42 -15.14 -2.91
N TYR A 70 -7.24 -15.56 -1.94
CA TYR A 70 -7.79 -14.66 -0.93
C TYR A 70 -6.69 -14.03 -0.09
N PHE A 71 -5.68 -14.80 0.33
CA PHE A 71 -4.54 -14.25 1.04
C PHE A 71 -3.77 -13.24 0.17
N SER A 72 -3.47 -13.61 -1.08
CA SER A 72 -2.75 -12.71 -2.00
C SER A 72 -3.49 -11.38 -2.20
N PHE A 73 -4.80 -11.43 -2.45
CA PHE A 73 -5.58 -10.21 -2.65
C PHE A 73 -5.72 -9.39 -1.37
N ALA A 74 -5.87 -10.03 -0.20
CA ALA A 74 -5.92 -9.32 1.07
C ALA A 74 -4.62 -8.57 1.37
N CYS A 75 -3.46 -9.19 1.13
CA CYS A 75 -2.15 -8.53 1.26
C CYS A 75 -2.03 -7.33 0.32
N ASN A 76 -2.42 -7.49 -0.96
CA ASN A 76 -2.38 -6.40 -1.93
C ASN A 76 -3.32 -5.23 -1.60
N ALA A 77 -4.45 -5.53 -0.96
CA ALA A 77 -5.39 -4.54 -0.46
C ALA A 77 -4.98 -3.97 0.92
N ASP A 78 -3.77 -4.28 1.39
CA ASP A 78 -3.20 -3.76 2.64
C ASP A 78 -4.08 -4.04 3.88
N LEU A 79 -4.75 -5.20 3.91
CA LEU A 79 -5.62 -5.56 5.03
C LEU A 79 -4.82 -5.81 6.32
N PRO A 80 -5.32 -5.34 7.48
CA PRO A 80 -4.84 -5.79 8.78
C PRO A 80 -4.94 -7.31 8.93
N LEU A 81 -3.95 -7.95 9.57
CA LEU A 81 -3.89 -9.41 9.69
C LEU A 81 -5.14 -10.02 10.34
N ASP A 82 -5.75 -9.36 11.32
CA ASP A 82 -6.98 -9.80 11.99
C ASP A 82 -8.22 -9.76 11.07
N GLU A 83 -8.15 -8.97 9.99
CA GLU A 83 -9.18 -8.89 8.96
C GLU A 83 -8.98 -9.89 7.81
N ILE A 84 -7.86 -10.60 7.76
CA ILE A 84 -7.60 -11.63 6.75
C ILE A 84 -8.29 -12.95 7.14
N PRO A 85 -9.09 -13.60 6.26
CA PRO A 85 -9.74 -14.88 6.55
C PRO A 85 -8.76 -16.02 6.78
N ASN A 86 -9.11 -17.02 7.62
CA ASN A 86 -8.27 -18.20 7.85
C ASN A 86 -8.39 -19.23 6.70
N SER A 87 -8.25 -18.75 5.46
CA SER A 87 -8.61 -19.47 4.23
C SER A 87 -7.55 -20.49 3.79
N CYS A 88 -6.28 -20.25 4.11
CA CYS A 88 -5.17 -21.14 3.78
C CYS A 88 -4.22 -21.39 4.96
N GLU A 89 -3.33 -22.38 4.82
CA GLU A 89 -2.36 -22.75 5.86
C GLU A 89 -1.44 -21.60 6.24
N LYS A 90 -1.00 -20.81 5.25
CA LYS A 90 -0.12 -19.67 5.48
C LYS A 90 -0.72 -18.67 6.47
N VAL A 91 -2.01 -18.29 6.30
CA VAL A 91 -2.71 -17.37 7.22
C VAL A 91 -2.80 -17.94 8.64
N ILE A 92 -3.10 -19.24 8.77
CA ILE A 92 -3.21 -19.91 10.07
C ILE A 92 -1.87 -19.86 10.81
N VAL A 93 -0.78 -20.18 10.12
CA VAL A 93 0.56 -20.18 10.72
C VAL A 93 0.97 -18.77 11.15
N ILE A 94 0.83 -17.77 10.28
CA ILE A 94 1.24 -16.39 10.62
C ILE A 94 0.42 -15.83 11.78
N LYS A 95 -0.89 -16.10 11.86
CA LYS A 95 -1.73 -15.67 12.99
C LYS A 95 -1.36 -16.36 14.29
N ASN A 96 -1.08 -17.67 14.24
CA ASN A 96 -0.64 -18.41 15.41
C ASN A 96 0.72 -17.93 15.92
N ILE A 97 1.66 -17.59 15.03
CA ILE A 97 2.94 -16.99 15.40
C ILE A 97 2.71 -15.60 15.98
N TRP A 98 2.00 -14.72 15.26
CA TRP A 98 1.78 -13.33 15.66
C TRP A 98 1.14 -13.22 17.05
N ARG A 99 0.24 -14.14 17.42
CA ARG A 99 -0.36 -14.20 18.77
C ARG A 99 0.66 -14.24 19.91
N TYR A 100 1.86 -14.80 19.70
CA TYR A 100 2.93 -14.83 20.71
C TYR A 100 3.77 -13.55 20.72
N PHE A 101 3.92 -12.89 19.57
CA PHE A 101 4.75 -11.69 19.42
C PHE A 101 3.97 -10.39 19.63
N GLU A 102 2.69 -10.35 19.27
CA GLU A 102 1.82 -9.18 19.42
C GLU A 102 1.83 -8.59 20.84
N PRO A 103 1.79 -9.39 21.93
CA PRO A 103 1.79 -8.83 23.28
C PRO A 103 3.04 -8.00 23.63
N ILE A 104 4.16 -8.16 22.92
CA ILE A 104 5.40 -7.39 23.15
C ILE A 104 5.12 -5.89 23.11
N LYS A 105 4.29 -5.42 22.17
CA LYS A 105 3.92 -4.01 22.01
C LYS A 105 3.15 -3.42 23.20
N ASN A 106 2.59 -4.28 24.05
CA ASN A 106 1.77 -3.90 25.19
C ASN A 106 2.49 -4.03 26.53
N ALA A 107 3.70 -4.61 26.56
CA ALA A 107 4.49 -4.75 27.77
C ALA A 107 4.81 -3.38 28.39
N LYS A 108 4.57 -3.23 29.70
CA LYS A 108 4.71 -1.98 30.44
C LYS A 108 6.03 -1.86 31.18
N ASP A 109 6.64 -2.98 31.51
CA ASP A 109 7.91 -3.05 32.23
C ASP A 109 8.72 -4.30 31.82
N TRP A 110 9.97 -4.35 32.31
CA TRP A 110 10.90 -5.45 32.04
C TRP A 110 10.38 -6.82 32.50
N ALA A 111 9.60 -6.89 33.57
CA ALA A 111 9.11 -8.16 34.13
C ALA A 111 7.97 -8.73 33.28
N GLU A 112 7.04 -7.87 32.86
CA GLU A 112 5.99 -8.22 31.90
C GLU A 112 6.60 -8.65 30.56
N LEU A 113 7.56 -7.88 30.05
CA LEU A 113 8.25 -8.20 28.79
C LEU A 113 8.98 -9.55 28.87
N LYS A 114 9.67 -9.85 29.98
CA LYS A 114 10.34 -11.14 30.20
C LYS A 114 9.35 -12.31 30.21
N THR A 115 8.16 -12.10 30.77
CA THR A 115 7.09 -13.11 30.79
C THR A 115 6.57 -13.37 29.37
N ILE A 116 6.38 -12.32 28.57
CA ILE A 116 5.94 -12.43 27.17
C ILE A 116 7.00 -13.14 26.32
N ILE A 117 8.27 -12.74 26.41
CA ILE A 117 9.38 -13.39 25.70
C ILE A 117 9.50 -14.86 26.07
N HIS A 118 9.26 -15.22 27.34
CA HIS A 118 9.29 -16.63 27.74
C HIS A 118 8.23 -17.46 27.00
N GLN A 119 7.10 -16.87 26.62
CA GLN A 119 6.05 -17.57 25.86
C GLN A 119 6.44 -17.76 24.38
N THR A 120 7.21 -16.84 23.79
CA THR A 120 7.63 -16.92 22.37
C THR A 120 8.63 -18.06 22.13
N GLU A 121 9.27 -18.55 23.19
CA GLU A 121 10.21 -19.68 23.17
C GLU A 121 9.59 -20.97 22.59
N GLU A 122 8.28 -21.16 22.72
CA GLU A 122 7.57 -22.28 22.07
C GLU A 122 7.66 -22.21 20.54
N ILE A 123 7.61 -20.99 19.98
CA ILE A 123 7.77 -20.75 18.54
C ILE A 123 9.24 -20.90 18.15
N SER A 124 10.16 -20.27 18.88
CA SER A 124 11.60 -20.38 18.58
C SER A 124 12.10 -21.84 18.60
N LYS A 125 11.56 -22.70 19.48
CA LYS A 125 11.89 -24.15 19.49
C LYS A 125 11.51 -24.85 18.18
N ILE A 126 10.32 -24.57 17.65
CA ILE A 126 9.86 -25.16 16.38
C ILE A 126 10.82 -24.79 15.27
N PHE A 127 11.13 -23.50 15.16
CA PHE A 127 12.01 -23.01 14.11
C PHE A 127 13.46 -23.47 14.29
N ARG A 128 13.99 -23.58 15.51
CA ARG A 128 15.30 -24.21 15.75
C ARG A 128 15.36 -25.66 15.27
N GLU A 129 14.33 -26.47 15.51
CA GLU A 129 14.27 -27.85 14.98
C GLU A 129 14.07 -27.88 13.46
N ILE A 130 13.38 -26.90 12.88
CA ILE A 130 13.39 -26.68 11.43
C ILE A 130 14.85 -26.45 11.01
N PHE A 131 15.56 -25.46 11.55
CA PHE A 131 16.90 -25.08 11.05
C PHE A 131 18.03 -26.09 11.32
N LYS A 132 17.87 -26.99 12.30
CA LYS A 132 18.89 -27.99 12.68
C LYS A 132 19.41 -28.89 11.56
N ASN A 133 18.61 -29.10 10.50
CA ASN A 133 19.00 -29.90 9.33
C ASN A 133 18.86 -29.09 8.02
N ALA A 134 19.17 -27.80 8.03
CA ALA A 134 19.25 -27.00 6.81
C ALA A 134 20.59 -27.29 6.09
N ASN A 135 20.53 -27.50 4.78
CA ASN A 135 21.73 -27.67 3.96
C ASN A 135 22.24 -26.30 3.50
N VAL A 136 23.55 -26.20 3.29
CA VAL A 136 24.23 -24.96 2.91
C VAL A 136 24.60 -25.03 1.43
N THR A 137 24.47 -23.92 0.71
CA THR A 137 24.91 -23.84 -0.69
C THR A 137 26.43 -24.02 -0.81
N GLU A 138 26.89 -24.51 -1.96
CA GLU A 138 28.32 -24.65 -2.24
C GLU A 138 28.99 -23.26 -2.16
N ASN A 139 30.07 -23.15 -1.36
CA ASN A 139 31.01 -22.02 -1.19
C ASN A 139 31.01 -21.25 0.15
N PHE A 140 30.12 -21.52 1.12
CA PHE A 140 30.19 -20.91 2.46
C PHE A 140 30.48 -21.94 3.57
N PRO A 141 31.31 -21.62 4.58
CA PRO A 141 31.41 -22.44 5.78
C PRO A 141 30.06 -22.53 6.50
N GLU A 142 29.59 -23.75 6.75
CA GLU A 142 28.29 -24.03 7.39
C GLU A 142 28.10 -23.27 8.71
N LYS A 143 29.19 -23.04 9.45
CA LYS A 143 29.17 -22.33 10.74
C LYS A 143 29.05 -20.81 10.63
N GLU A 144 29.36 -20.21 9.49
CA GLU A 144 29.37 -18.75 9.33
C GLU A 144 28.13 -18.21 8.62
N ILE A 145 27.48 -19.04 7.82
CA ILE A 145 26.44 -18.62 6.88
C ILE A 145 25.20 -18.03 7.58
N SER A 146 24.73 -18.68 8.64
CA SER A 146 23.60 -18.20 9.45
C SER A 146 23.91 -16.84 10.07
N ARG A 147 25.12 -16.69 10.63
CA ARG A 147 25.60 -15.44 11.24
C ARG A 147 25.71 -14.33 10.20
N PHE A 148 26.18 -14.66 8.99
CA PHE A 148 26.28 -13.71 7.90
C PHE A 148 24.90 -13.29 7.35
N ALA A 149 23.98 -14.23 7.19
CA ALA A 149 22.59 -13.95 6.82
C ALA A 149 21.93 -13.01 7.84
N ALA A 150 22.05 -13.31 9.15
CA ALA A 150 21.57 -12.43 10.22
C ALA A 150 22.22 -11.05 10.19
N LEU A 151 23.53 -10.96 9.90
CA LEU A 151 24.24 -9.67 9.79
C LEU A 151 23.75 -8.84 8.61
N HIS A 152 23.56 -9.46 7.45
CA HIS A 152 23.04 -8.79 6.25
C HIS A 152 21.59 -8.35 6.44
N TYR A 153 20.76 -9.21 7.04
CA TYR A 153 19.38 -8.89 7.37
C TYR A 153 19.27 -7.75 8.38
N THR A 154 20.12 -7.77 9.42
CA THR A 154 20.24 -6.66 10.39
C THR A 154 20.56 -5.35 9.69
N HIS A 155 21.53 -5.37 8.77
CA HIS A 155 21.92 -4.21 8.00
C HIS A 155 20.74 -3.63 7.21
N ILE A 156 19.97 -4.46 6.52
CA ILE A 156 18.83 -4.01 5.70
C ILE A 156 17.66 -3.51 6.56
N PHE A 157 17.20 -4.29 7.52
CA PHE A 157 15.91 -4.02 8.18
C PHE A 157 16.02 -3.22 9.47
N PHE A 158 17.20 -3.21 10.11
CA PHE A 158 17.39 -2.56 11.39
C PHE A 158 18.36 -1.37 11.34
N ASN A 159 19.29 -1.32 10.37
CA ASN A 159 20.17 -0.15 10.19
C ASN A 159 19.66 0.86 9.15
N ASP A 160 18.86 0.46 8.16
CA ASP A 160 18.23 1.42 7.25
C ASP A 160 17.17 2.19 8.03
N THR A 161 17.45 3.47 8.29
CA THR A 161 16.54 4.37 8.99
C THR A 161 16.22 5.59 8.14
N SER A 162 16.32 5.45 6.82
CA SER A 162 16.12 6.51 5.82
C SER A 162 14.73 7.16 5.87
N ARG A 163 13.74 6.43 6.44
CA ARG A 163 12.37 6.91 6.69
C ARG A 163 12.17 7.51 8.09
N LEU A 164 13.25 7.85 8.78
CA LEU A 164 13.28 8.30 10.19
C LEU A 164 12.81 7.23 11.20
N LYS A 165 12.90 5.96 10.78
CA LYS A 165 12.55 4.76 11.54
C LYS A 165 13.12 3.54 10.81
N PRO A 166 13.32 2.40 11.49
CA PRO A 166 13.87 1.20 10.88
C PRO A 166 13.03 0.71 9.69
N ALA A 167 13.66 0.30 8.59
CA ALA A 167 12.95 -0.22 7.43
C ALA A 167 12.03 -1.41 7.78
N GLY A 168 12.45 -2.26 8.72
CA GLY A 168 11.65 -3.37 9.21
C GLY A 168 10.39 -2.99 9.97
N ALA A 169 10.21 -1.70 10.30
CA ALA A 169 8.99 -1.18 10.92
C ALA A 169 7.95 -0.66 9.91
N VAL A 170 8.29 -0.61 8.62
CA VAL A 170 7.50 0.07 7.58
C VAL A 170 7.10 -0.86 6.42
N VAL A 171 7.86 -1.94 6.23
CA VAL A 171 7.67 -2.89 5.14
C VAL A 171 6.97 -4.13 5.67
N GLY A 172 6.02 -4.67 4.90
CA GLY A 172 5.41 -5.97 5.16
C GLY A 172 3.92 -5.91 5.52
N LEU A 173 3.41 -7.06 5.95
CA LEU A 173 2.01 -7.30 6.27
C LEU A 173 1.59 -6.66 7.58
N ILE A 174 2.46 -6.71 8.60
CA ILE A 174 2.17 -6.10 9.90
C ILE A 174 2.74 -4.68 9.94
N LYS A 175 1.85 -3.69 9.88
CA LYS A 175 2.21 -2.28 10.01
C LYS A 175 2.13 -1.84 11.46
N LEU A 176 3.17 -1.17 11.94
CA LEU A 176 3.17 -0.51 13.23
C LEU A 176 2.34 0.77 13.19
N ASP A 177 1.61 1.03 14.28
CA ASP A 177 0.87 2.28 14.50
C ASP A 177 1.88 3.38 14.90
N ILE A 178 2.41 4.13 13.91
CA ILE A 178 3.60 4.99 14.07
C ILE A 178 3.27 6.49 13.91
N ASP A 179 2.16 6.95 14.49
CA ASP A 179 1.84 8.38 14.39
C ASP A 179 2.79 9.29 15.21
N SER A 180 3.69 8.74 16.04
CA SER A 180 4.93 9.42 16.48
C SER A 180 5.81 8.50 17.34
N ILE A 181 6.88 7.94 16.77
CA ILE A 181 7.96 7.38 17.61
C ILE A 181 8.70 8.58 18.18
N GLY A 182 8.56 8.85 19.48
CA GLY A 182 9.29 9.93 20.16
C GLY A 182 10.78 9.61 20.33
N SER A 183 11.56 10.61 20.74
CA SER A 183 12.99 10.47 21.05
C SER A 183 13.28 9.40 22.12
N ASP A 184 12.30 9.10 22.99
CA ASP A 184 12.38 8.09 24.05
C ASP A 184 12.61 6.66 23.53
N PHE A 185 12.29 6.38 22.25
CA PHE A 185 12.50 5.07 21.65
C PHE A 185 13.91 4.89 21.08
N PHE A 186 14.53 5.98 20.59
CA PHE A 186 15.80 5.88 19.86
C PHE A 186 16.90 5.27 20.73
N LYS A 187 17.03 5.73 21.99
CA LYS A 187 18.13 5.33 22.87
C LYS A 187 18.13 3.82 23.08
N GLY A 188 17.02 3.26 23.54
CA GLY A 188 16.88 1.81 23.75
C GLY A 188 17.08 1.01 22.45
N TYR A 189 16.55 1.52 21.33
CA TYR A 189 16.70 0.89 20.03
C TYR A 189 18.17 0.81 19.60
N ALA A 190 18.89 1.94 19.64
CA ALA A 190 20.27 2.03 19.19
C ALA A 190 21.23 1.18 20.05
N TYR A 191 21.03 1.12 21.37
CA TYR A 191 21.77 0.19 22.23
C TYR A 191 21.47 -1.27 21.93
N THR A 192 20.23 -1.61 21.59
CA THR A 192 19.84 -2.98 21.22
C THR A 192 20.45 -3.36 19.87
N LEU A 193 20.43 -2.45 18.90
CA LEU A 193 21.08 -2.64 17.60
C LEU A 193 22.59 -2.83 17.76
N GLU A 194 23.25 -2.00 18.56
CA GLU A 194 24.67 -2.16 18.86
C GLU A 194 24.98 -3.52 19.50
N TYR A 195 24.17 -3.94 20.47
CA TYR A 195 24.31 -5.24 21.10
C TYR A 195 24.15 -6.38 20.08
N LEU A 196 23.20 -6.27 19.15
CA LEU A 196 23.04 -7.25 18.08
C LEU A 196 24.27 -7.32 17.17
N TRP A 197 24.82 -6.18 16.76
CA TRP A 197 26.09 -6.14 16.01
C TRP A 197 27.25 -6.75 16.81
N TYR A 198 27.30 -6.55 18.13
CA TYR A 198 28.27 -7.20 19.01
C TYR A 198 28.12 -8.73 19.04
N GLN A 199 26.89 -9.26 18.96
CA GLN A 199 26.63 -10.71 18.88
C GLN A 199 26.98 -11.28 17.50
N LEU A 200 26.79 -10.50 16.42
CA LEU A 200 26.92 -10.96 15.03
C LEU A 200 28.31 -10.71 14.41
N LEU A 201 29.15 -9.87 14.99
CA LEU A 201 30.54 -9.65 14.53
C LEU A 201 31.55 -10.40 15.38
N GLU A 202 32.72 -10.69 14.81
CA GLU A 202 33.83 -11.13 15.65
C GLU A 202 34.27 -10.00 16.57
N LYS A 203 34.76 -10.35 17.75
CA LYS A 203 35.17 -9.34 18.75
C LYS A 203 36.15 -8.31 18.16
N ASN A 204 37.10 -8.75 17.33
CA ASN A 204 38.06 -7.85 16.71
C ASN A 204 37.43 -6.95 15.64
N GLU A 205 36.55 -7.51 14.80
CA GLU A 205 35.80 -6.76 13.78
C GLU A 205 34.93 -5.68 14.44
N PHE A 206 34.16 -6.05 15.47
CA PHE A 206 33.31 -5.11 16.20
C PHE A 206 34.13 -3.95 16.79
N GLN A 207 35.24 -4.23 17.49
CA GLN A 207 36.06 -3.18 18.12
C GLN A 207 36.65 -2.16 17.14
N HIS A 208 36.89 -2.55 15.88
CA HIS A 208 37.50 -1.71 14.85
C HIS A 208 36.50 -1.20 13.80
N SER A 209 35.21 -1.41 14.03
CA SER A 209 34.12 -0.95 13.16
C SER A 209 33.33 0.18 13.79
N LEU A 210 32.53 0.88 12.98
CA LEU A 210 31.58 1.88 13.46
C LEU A 210 30.43 1.25 14.26
N ALA A 211 30.25 -0.07 14.19
CA ALA A 211 29.18 -0.77 14.90
C ALA A 211 29.28 -0.57 16.42
N LYS A 212 30.49 -0.39 16.95
CA LYS A 212 30.77 -0.12 18.37
C LYS A 212 30.17 1.18 18.92
N ASN A 213 29.78 2.11 18.05
CA ASN A 213 29.23 3.39 18.48
C ASN A 213 27.85 3.67 17.84
N ILE A 214 27.09 2.63 17.50
CA ILE A 214 25.73 2.78 16.97
C ILE A 214 24.83 3.51 17.96
N HIS A 215 25.00 3.29 19.27
CA HIS A 215 24.26 4.02 20.31
C HIS A 215 24.52 5.53 20.31
N ASN A 216 25.60 5.99 19.68
CA ASN A 216 25.97 7.39 19.53
C ASN A 216 26.52 7.66 18.10
N PRO A 217 25.63 7.67 17.09
CA PRO A 217 26.03 7.62 15.70
C PRO A 217 26.78 8.88 15.25
N ALA A 218 26.59 10.01 15.94
CA ALA A 218 27.31 11.26 15.69
C ALA A 218 28.84 11.11 15.80
N THR A 219 29.33 10.15 16.61
CA THR A 219 30.78 9.89 16.75
C THR A 219 31.42 9.31 15.48
N GLY A 220 30.63 8.75 14.58
CA GLY A 220 31.09 8.20 13.30
C GLY A 220 31.10 9.22 12.15
N LEU A 221 30.68 10.47 12.39
CA LEU A 221 30.45 11.48 11.36
C LEU A 221 31.37 12.69 11.53
N SER A 222 31.57 13.43 10.43
CA SER A 222 32.25 14.73 10.49
C SER A 222 31.32 15.80 11.08
N SER A 223 31.91 16.87 11.62
CA SER A 223 31.13 18.01 12.12
C SER A 223 30.28 18.67 11.03
N GLU A 224 30.76 18.65 9.78
CA GLU A 224 30.08 19.20 8.61
C GLU A 224 28.84 18.36 8.25
N ASP A 225 28.94 17.03 8.29
CA ASP A 225 27.82 16.12 8.02
C ASP A 225 26.74 16.26 9.09
N LEU A 226 27.14 16.30 10.36
CA LEU A 226 26.20 16.47 11.47
C LEU A 226 25.47 17.82 11.39
N GLN A 227 26.18 18.89 11.05
CA GLN A 227 25.59 20.21 10.84
C GLN A 227 24.58 20.19 9.69
N ARG A 228 24.93 19.56 8.57
CA ARG A 228 24.03 19.43 7.41
C ARG A 228 22.75 18.67 7.73
N ILE A 229 22.84 17.55 8.46
CA ILE A 229 21.65 16.77 8.89
C ILE A 229 20.77 17.63 9.80
N THR A 230 21.38 18.29 10.78
CA THR A 230 20.67 19.19 11.70
C THR A 230 19.96 20.30 10.93
N GLU A 231 20.64 20.94 9.97
CA GLU A 231 20.02 21.99 9.14
C GLU A 231 18.82 21.47 8.35
N ILE A 232 18.91 20.28 7.73
CA ILE A 232 17.81 19.68 6.96
C ILE A 232 16.58 19.42 7.84
N TYR A 233 16.77 18.80 9.00
CA TYR A 233 15.65 18.36 9.83
C TYR A 233 15.19 19.38 10.88
N SER A 234 15.95 20.45 11.11
CA SER A 234 15.57 21.58 11.98
C SER A 234 15.03 22.81 11.23
N HIS A 235 15.19 22.91 9.89
CA HIS A 235 14.64 24.04 9.08
C HIS A 235 13.35 23.73 8.32
N ASN A 236 12.93 22.47 8.23
CA ASN A 236 11.62 22.15 7.66
C ASN A 236 10.51 22.70 8.58
N ASP A 237 9.36 23.11 8.01
CA ASP A 237 8.20 23.75 8.68
C ASP A 237 7.52 22.90 9.81
N TYR A 238 8.22 21.92 10.39
CA TYR A 238 7.77 21.15 11.53
C TYR A 238 7.74 22.03 12.78
N GLU A 239 6.54 22.36 13.27
CA GLU A 239 6.34 23.19 14.46
C GLU A 239 6.71 22.50 15.79
N ASP A 240 7.03 21.20 15.79
CA ASP A 240 7.28 20.40 17.01
C ASP A 240 8.80 20.14 17.23
N PRO A 241 9.42 20.77 18.25
CA PRO A 241 10.84 20.56 18.58
C PRO A 241 11.20 19.11 18.94
N ALA A 242 10.28 18.35 19.54
CA ALA A 242 10.53 16.96 19.92
C ALA A 242 10.62 16.05 18.67
N PHE A 243 9.81 16.36 17.65
CA PHE A 243 9.89 15.69 16.36
C PHE A 243 11.22 15.98 15.66
N GLN A 244 11.67 17.24 15.67
CA GLN A 244 12.94 17.64 15.04
C GLN A 244 14.15 16.93 15.67
N GLU A 245 14.23 16.88 17.01
CA GLU A 245 15.29 16.19 17.72
C GLU A 245 15.33 14.70 17.36
N ASN A 246 14.16 14.04 17.38
CA ASN A 246 14.03 12.65 17.02
C ASN A 246 14.43 12.38 15.54
N ALA A 247 13.98 13.22 14.60
CA ALA A 247 14.33 13.11 13.19
C ALA A 247 15.86 13.19 12.98
N VAL A 248 16.54 14.09 13.67
CA VAL A 248 18.00 14.20 13.61
C VAL A 248 18.67 12.92 14.12
N MET A 249 18.21 12.33 15.23
CA MET A 249 18.79 11.08 15.76
C MET A 249 18.70 9.92 14.77
N TRP A 250 17.52 9.69 14.18
CA TRP A 250 17.31 8.62 13.20
C TRP A 250 18.06 8.87 11.88
N ALA A 251 18.07 10.11 11.38
CA ALA A 251 18.82 10.46 10.18
C ALA A 251 20.34 10.32 10.38
N THR A 252 20.83 10.59 11.60
CA THR A 252 22.24 10.42 11.96
C THR A 252 22.61 8.93 12.01
N LEU A 253 21.74 8.07 12.54
CA LEU A 253 21.93 6.62 12.52
C LEU A 253 21.98 6.08 11.07
N ASP A 254 21.11 6.58 10.19
CA ASP A 254 21.05 6.16 8.78
C ASP A 254 22.37 6.39 8.04
N GLN A 255 23.13 7.44 8.39
CA GLN A 255 24.42 7.69 7.76
C GLN A 255 25.46 6.59 8.04
N LEU A 256 25.26 5.75 9.07
CA LEU A 256 26.12 4.60 9.33
C LEU A 256 25.86 3.43 8.37
N PHE A 257 24.73 3.42 7.65
CA PHE A 257 24.33 2.31 6.79
C PHE A 257 25.41 1.94 5.76
N GLN A 258 25.85 2.90 4.95
CA GLN A 258 26.86 2.64 3.90
C GLN A 258 28.24 2.29 4.48
N PRO A 259 28.79 3.02 5.47
CA PRO A 259 30.06 2.65 6.10
C PRO A 259 30.06 1.26 6.75
N LEU A 260 28.96 0.87 7.40
CA LEU A 260 28.81 -0.46 8.00
C LEU A 260 28.83 -1.54 6.92
N PHE A 261 28.13 -1.33 5.79
CA PHE A 261 28.17 -2.23 4.65
C PHE A 261 29.59 -2.43 4.12
N GLU A 262 30.28 -1.34 3.80
CA GLU A 262 31.60 -1.38 3.16
C GLU A 262 32.67 -2.06 4.03
N LYS A 263 32.59 -1.88 5.35
CA LYS A 263 33.58 -2.40 6.29
C LYS A 263 33.26 -3.80 6.80
N CYS A 264 31.99 -4.13 7.00
CA CYS A 264 31.60 -5.37 7.69
C CYS A 264 31.01 -6.42 6.74
N LEU A 265 30.31 -6.01 5.68
CA LEU A 265 29.60 -6.92 4.79
C LEU A 265 30.31 -7.12 3.45
N ALA A 266 30.70 -6.03 2.78
CA ALA A 266 31.33 -6.07 1.46
C ALA A 266 32.59 -6.97 1.38
N PRO A 267 33.46 -7.06 2.41
CA PRO A 267 34.57 -8.01 2.38
C PRO A 267 34.11 -9.46 2.29
N LYS A 268 33.07 -9.85 3.05
CA LYS A 268 32.52 -11.20 3.03
C LYS A 268 31.85 -11.52 1.69
N PHE A 269 31.06 -10.60 1.13
CA PHE A 269 30.49 -10.79 -0.22
C PHE A 269 31.57 -11.04 -1.29
N ARG A 270 32.71 -10.34 -1.21
CA ARG A 270 33.85 -10.55 -2.13
C ARG A 270 34.55 -11.87 -1.90
N GLU A 271 34.78 -12.24 -0.64
CA GLU A 271 35.43 -13.49 -0.25
C GLU A 271 34.68 -14.71 -0.80
N TYR A 272 33.36 -14.68 -0.72
CA TYR A 272 32.52 -15.81 -1.10
C TYR A 272 31.92 -15.71 -2.51
N HIS A 273 32.42 -14.76 -3.34
CA HIS A 273 32.03 -14.58 -4.75
C HIS A 273 30.51 -14.49 -5.00
N THR A 274 29.75 -13.96 -4.04
CA THR A 274 28.30 -13.79 -4.16
C THR A 274 27.96 -12.35 -4.54
N SER A 275 27.14 -12.19 -5.59
CA SER A 275 26.74 -10.89 -6.15
C SER A 275 25.33 -10.45 -5.76
N SER A 276 24.54 -11.29 -5.09
CA SER A 276 23.12 -11.01 -4.83
C SER A 276 22.73 -11.19 -3.36
N ARG A 277 21.67 -10.47 -3.00
CA ARG A 277 20.94 -10.57 -1.75
C ARG A 277 20.49 -12.03 -1.52
N SER A 278 20.75 -12.54 -0.32
CA SER A 278 19.92 -13.54 0.39
C SER A 278 19.63 -14.91 -0.25
N HIS A 279 20.61 -15.59 -0.85
CA HIS A 279 20.43 -17.00 -1.28
C HIS A 279 21.62 -17.86 -0.89
N PHE A 280 21.80 -18.05 0.42
CA PHE A 280 22.93 -18.75 1.02
C PHE A 280 22.53 -20.14 1.55
N ILE A 281 21.30 -20.31 2.01
CA ILE A 281 20.81 -21.53 2.66
C ILE A 281 19.62 -22.07 1.88
N VAL A 282 19.90 -23.14 1.13
CA VAL A 282 18.89 -23.89 0.38
C VAL A 282 18.54 -25.14 1.16
N ARG A 283 17.26 -25.32 1.45
CA ARG A 283 16.78 -26.56 2.06
C ARG A 283 15.84 -27.33 1.15
N ASP A 284 16.19 -28.60 0.93
CA ASP A 284 15.30 -29.58 0.33
C ASP A 284 14.40 -30.22 1.40
N ASN A 285 13.09 -30.26 1.15
CA ASN A 285 12.11 -31.03 1.91
C ASN A 285 12.05 -30.76 3.43
N ILE A 286 11.54 -29.60 3.83
CA ILE A 286 11.10 -29.36 5.22
C ILE A 286 9.93 -30.28 5.53
N SER A 287 10.06 -31.10 6.59
CA SER A 287 8.96 -31.96 7.01
C SER A 287 7.81 -31.12 7.55
N LYS A 288 6.66 -31.18 6.88
CA LYS A 288 5.41 -30.52 7.29
C LYS A 288 4.99 -30.88 8.73
N SER A 289 5.45 -32.04 9.23
CA SER A 289 5.21 -32.48 10.61
C SER A 289 5.73 -31.52 11.68
N LEU A 290 6.78 -30.75 11.38
CA LEU A 290 7.33 -29.76 12.31
C LEU A 290 6.43 -28.52 12.43
N ILE A 291 5.63 -28.24 11.41
CA ILE A 291 4.75 -27.07 11.34
C ILE A 291 3.33 -27.38 11.83
N PHE A 292 2.95 -28.67 11.94
CA PHE A 292 1.62 -29.07 12.41
C PHE A 292 1.14 -28.39 13.70
N PRO A 293 1.97 -28.13 14.73
CA PRO A 293 1.53 -27.38 15.91
C PRO A 293 1.02 -25.96 15.59
N LEU A 294 1.51 -25.34 14.51
CA LEU A 294 1.15 -23.99 14.08
C LEU A 294 -0.07 -23.96 13.15
N LEU A 295 -0.60 -25.12 12.76
CA LEU A 295 -1.83 -25.23 11.96
C LEU A 295 -3.09 -25.36 12.82
N ASP A 296 -2.97 -25.26 14.14
CA ASP A 296 -4.11 -25.31 15.06
C ASP A 296 -5.04 -24.10 14.87
N ARG A 297 -6.34 -24.37 14.69
CA ARG A 297 -7.37 -23.34 14.52
C ARG A 297 -8.04 -22.93 15.84
N THR A 298 -7.71 -23.57 16.96
CA THR A 298 -8.41 -23.40 18.25
C THR A 298 -8.37 -21.97 18.78
N TYR A 299 -7.29 -21.23 18.51
CA TYR A 299 -7.02 -19.93 19.12
C TYR A 299 -6.96 -18.77 18.13
N ILE A 300 -7.32 -18.99 16.88
CA ILE A 300 -7.40 -17.95 15.86
C ILE A 300 -8.86 -17.70 15.51
N ASN A 301 -9.23 -16.43 15.43
CA ASN A 301 -10.58 -16.02 15.10
C ASN A 301 -10.71 -15.77 13.59
N GLU A 302 -11.90 -16.02 13.05
CA GLU A 302 -12.27 -15.44 11.77
C GLU A 302 -12.44 -13.92 11.89
N PRO A 303 -12.31 -13.17 10.79
CA PRO A 303 -12.56 -11.74 10.79
C PRO A 303 -13.94 -11.40 11.36
N TYR A 304 -14.01 -10.31 12.15
CA TYR A 304 -15.23 -9.94 12.89
C TYR A 304 -16.47 -9.83 11.98
N TYR A 305 -16.27 -9.32 10.76
CA TYR A 305 -17.31 -9.05 9.76
C TYR A 305 -17.96 -10.33 9.17
N PHE A 306 -17.43 -11.52 9.45
CA PHE A 306 -18.15 -12.76 9.12
C PHE A 306 -19.34 -13.01 10.06
N SER A 307 -19.18 -12.64 11.33
CA SER A 307 -20.19 -12.82 12.37
C SER A 307 -21.06 -11.58 12.60
N ASP A 308 -20.49 -10.39 12.41
CA ASP A 308 -21.16 -9.13 12.65
C ASP A 308 -21.94 -8.64 11.42
N ASN A 309 -23.25 -8.48 11.55
CA ASN A 309 -24.10 -7.84 10.54
C ASN A 309 -24.85 -6.61 11.11
N SER A 310 -24.40 -6.09 12.26
CA SER A 310 -25.06 -5.03 13.03
C SER A 310 -24.92 -3.64 12.39
N ASN A 311 -23.81 -3.40 11.69
CA ASN A 311 -23.50 -2.12 11.07
C ASN A 311 -23.12 -2.27 9.60
N ASP A 312 -23.12 -1.15 8.89
CA ASP A 312 -22.90 -1.10 7.45
C ASP A 312 -21.45 -1.41 7.07
N GLU A 313 -20.48 -1.03 7.90
CA GLU A 313 -19.07 -1.30 7.65
C GLU A 313 -18.76 -2.81 7.67
N ALA A 314 -19.26 -3.54 8.67
CA ALA A 314 -19.11 -4.99 8.73
C ALA A 314 -19.77 -5.67 7.52
N ARG A 315 -20.94 -5.18 7.09
CA ARG A 315 -21.60 -5.67 5.87
C ARG A 315 -20.77 -5.38 4.62
N PHE A 316 -20.19 -4.19 4.50
CA PHE A 316 -19.35 -3.82 3.36
C PHE A 316 -18.07 -4.65 3.31
N LYS A 317 -17.36 -4.85 4.43
CA LYS A 317 -16.19 -5.73 4.47
C LYS A 317 -16.51 -7.17 4.09
N LYS A 318 -17.70 -7.66 4.45
CA LYS A 318 -18.18 -8.98 4.02
C LYS A 318 -18.44 -9.04 2.51
N ILE A 319 -18.92 -7.95 1.92
CA ILE A 319 -19.06 -7.81 0.46
C ILE A 319 -17.66 -7.72 -0.20
N ASP A 320 -16.74 -6.94 0.36
CA ASP A 320 -15.35 -6.85 -0.10
C ASP A 320 -14.68 -8.23 -0.13
N TYR A 321 -14.88 -9.04 0.91
CA TYR A 321 -14.44 -10.44 0.92
C TYR A 321 -14.99 -11.23 -0.27
N HIS A 322 -16.28 -11.12 -0.59
CA HIS A 322 -16.85 -11.80 -1.75
C HIS A 322 -16.26 -11.33 -3.08
N PHE A 323 -15.86 -10.06 -3.16
CA PHE A 323 -15.16 -9.48 -4.29
C PHE A 323 -13.63 -9.62 -4.21
N LYS A 324 -13.10 -10.31 -3.19
CA LYS A 324 -11.67 -10.47 -2.95
C LYS A 324 -10.93 -9.13 -2.86
N TRP A 325 -11.57 -8.08 -2.35
CA TRP A 325 -11.02 -6.71 -2.24
C TRP A 325 -10.52 -6.11 -3.56
N LEU A 326 -10.95 -6.67 -4.69
CA LEU A 326 -10.62 -6.15 -6.00
C LEU A 326 -11.53 -4.96 -6.35
N PRO A 327 -11.07 -4.06 -7.25
CA PRO A 327 -11.92 -3.01 -7.79
C PRO A 327 -13.22 -3.58 -8.36
N VAL A 328 -14.32 -2.89 -8.10
CA VAL A 328 -15.65 -3.27 -8.59
C VAL A 328 -16.19 -2.13 -9.44
N THR A 329 -16.60 -2.44 -10.67
CA THR A 329 -17.36 -1.57 -11.57
C THR A 329 -18.72 -2.19 -11.81
N TYR A 330 -19.74 -1.39 -12.10
CA TYR A 330 -21.08 -1.92 -12.34
C TYR A 330 -21.79 -1.24 -13.51
N ILE A 331 -22.68 -1.99 -14.15
CA ILE A 331 -23.58 -1.56 -15.21
C ILE A 331 -24.99 -1.55 -14.62
N ASP A 332 -25.57 -0.36 -14.50
CA ASP A 332 -26.96 -0.16 -14.10
C ASP A 332 -27.76 0.40 -15.28
N SER A 333 -28.64 -0.43 -15.85
CA SER A 333 -29.56 -0.03 -16.91
C SER A 333 -30.78 0.76 -16.40
N GLY A 334 -30.90 0.96 -15.09
CA GLY A 334 -32.03 1.62 -14.45
C GLY A 334 -33.29 0.74 -14.38
N LYS A 335 -34.23 1.10 -13.49
CA LYS A 335 -35.51 0.39 -13.28
C LYS A 335 -36.52 0.53 -14.44
N VAL A 336 -36.15 1.16 -15.56
CA VAL A 336 -37.09 1.48 -16.65
C VAL A 336 -37.58 0.22 -17.37
N HIS A 337 -36.81 -0.86 -17.30
CA HIS A 337 -37.18 -2.13 -17.92
C HIS A 337 -36.67 -3.33 -17.10
N ASP A 338 -37.57 -4.26 -16.78
CA ASP A 338 -37.25 -5.50 -16.08
C ASP A 338 -36.13 -6.27 -16.82
N ALA A 339 -35.06 -6.63 -16.11
CA ALA A 339 -34.03 -7.58 -16.55
C ALA A 339 -33.04 -7.11 -17.65
N PHE A 340 -32.85 -5.80 -17.88
CA PHE A 340 -31.93 -5.31 -18.91
C PHE A 340 -30.47 -5.70 -18.71
N GLY A 341 -30.03 -5.93 -17.45
CA GLY A 341 -28.67 -6.38 -17.16
C GLY A 341 -28.31 -7.69 -17.88
N THR A 342 -29.27 -8.58 -18.13
CA THR A 342 -29.03 -9.84 -18.85
C THR A 342 -28.64 -9.63 -20.31
N TYR A 343 -29.16 -8.59 -20.97
CA TYR A 343 -28.78 -8.26 -22.35
C TYR A 343 -27.34 -7.77 -22.46
N ALA A 344 -26.77 -7.19 -21.40
CA ALA A 344 -25.35 -6.86 -21.35
C ALA A 344 -24.51 -8.06 -20.89
N PHE A 345 -24.98 -8.79 -19.89
CA PHE A 345 -24.26 -9.92 -19.29
C PHE A 345 -23.99 -11.06 -20.28
N ILE A 346 -25.01 -11.55 -21.01
CA ILE A 346 -24.86 -12.74 -21.87
C ILE A 346 -23.85 -12.49 -23.01
N PRO A 347 -23.95 -11.40 -23.80
CA PRO A 347 -22.97 -11.14 -24.86
C PRO A 347 -21.56 -10.93 -24.31
N PHE A 348 -21.42 -10.24 -23.18
CA PHE A 348 -20.11 -10.03 -22.55
C PHE A 348 -19.48 -11.37 -22.15
N LEU A 349 -20.25 -12.23 -21.47
CA LEU A 349 -19.80 -13.56 -21.09
C LEU A 349 -19.39 -14.41 -22.30
N LEU A 350 -20.21 -14.43 -23.36
CA LEU A 350 -19.88 -15.16 -24.59
C LEU A 350 -18.63 -14.61 -25.28
N GLY A 351 -18.45 -13.28 -25.28
CA GLY A 351 -17.24 -12.63 -25.79
C GLY A 351 -15.98 -13.13 -25.09
N LEU A 352 -15.99 -13.23 -23.76
CA LEU A 352 -14.86 -13.75 -22.99
C LEU A 352 -14.51 -15.20 -23.34
N THR A 353 -15.50 -16.04 -23.66
CA THR A 353 -15.23 -17.44 -24.06
C THR A 353 -14.45 -17.58 -25.36
N SER A 354 -14.34 -16.51 -26.14
CA SER A 354 -13.61 -16.47 -27.41
C SER A 354 -12.17 -15.95 -27.25
N SER A 355 -11.75 -15.59 -26.03
CA SER A 355 -10.41 -15.08 -25.72
C SER A 355 -9.38 -16.21 -25.65
N GLU A 356 -8.18 -15.97 -26.18
CA GLU A 356 -7.05 -16.91 -26.15
C GLU A 356 -6.56 -17.23 -24.72
N ASN A 357 -6.90 -16.39 -23.73
CA ASN A 357 -6.47 -16.53 -22.34
C ASN A 357 -7.33 -17.49 -21.49
N VAL A 358 -8.46 -17.97 -22.02
CA VAL A 358 -9.40 -18.82 -21.28
C VAL A 358 -9.07 -20.30 -21.49
N SER A 359 -8.80 -21.01 -20.38
CA SER A 359 -8.47 -22.43 -20.40
C SER A 359 -8.97 -23.12 -19.13
N SER A 360 -8.78 -24.45 -19.01
CA SER A 360 -9.09 -25.18 -17.78
C SER A 360 -8.31 -24.68 -16.56
N ASN A 361 -7.14 -24.08 -16.79
CA ASN A 361 -6.24 -23.56 -15.76
C ASN A 361 -6.45 -22.06 -15.51
N ASN A 362 -7.19 -21.38 -16.38
CA ASN A 362 -7.54 -19.98 -16.23
C ASN A 362 -9.01 -19.78 -16.63
N LYS A 363 -9.89 -20.14 -15.70
CA LYS A 363 -11.34 -20.12 -15.91
C LYS A 363 -11.91 -18.74 -15.69
N ILE A 364 -13.04 -18.48 -16.34
CA ILE A 364 -13.89 -17.32 -16.08
C ILE A 364 -14.55 -17.52 -14.71
N GLU A 365 -14.45 -16.53 -13.82
CA GLU A 365 -15.14 -16.56 -12.52
C GLU A 365 -16.40 -15.70 -12.58
N ILE A 366 -17.54 -16.32 -12.24
CA ILE A 366 -18.85 -15.67 -12.16
C ILE A 366 -19.31 -15.63 -10.71
N LEU A 367 -19.94 -14.53 -10.33
CA LEU A 367 -20.63 -14.38 -9.06
C LEU A 367 -22.13 -14.18 -9.29
N ARG A 368 -22.95 -15.11 -8.81
CA ARG A 368 -24.40 -14.95 -8.77
C ARG A 368 -24.77 -14.22 -7.49
N ILE A 369 -25.39 -13.05 -7.61
CA ILE A 369 -25.76 -12.23 -6.46
C ILE A 369 -27.29 -12.25 -6.36
N LYS A 370 -27.78 -12.95 -5.33
CA LYS A 370 -29.20 -13.04 -5.00
C LYS A 370 -29.61 -11.88 -4.11
N HIS A 371 -30.69 -11.22 -4.49
CA HIS A 371 -31.30 -10.14 -3.75
C HIS A 371 -32.69 -10.58 -3.28
N PRO A 372 -32.90 -10.83 -1.98
CA PRO A 372 -34.21 -11.18 -1.45
C PRO A 372 -35.16 -9.98 -1.54
N GLU A 373 -36.44 -10.22 -1.83
CA GLU A 373 -37.50 -9.20 -1.86
C GLU A 373 -38.48 -9.43 -0.72
N ASP A 374 -38.82 -8.37 0.00
CA ASP A 374 -39.81 -8.44 1.09
C ASP A 374 -41.19 -8.85 0.56
N GLY A 375 -41.76 -9.90 1.15
CA GLY A 375 -43.12 -10.34 0.84
C GLY A 375 -43.27 -11.21 -0.42
N VAL A 376 -42.18 -11.55 -1.12
CA VAL A 376 -42.19 -12.48 -2.26
C VAL A 376 -41.23 -13.65 -2.01
N SER A 377 -41.67 -14.88 -2.26
CA SER A 377 -40.84 -16.08 -2.11
C SER A 377 -39.92 -16.27 -3.32
N GLY A 378 -38.72 -15.68 -3.29
CA GLY A 378 -37.70 -15.81 -4.35
C GLY A 378 -36.73 -14.61 -4.39
N TYR A 379 -35.98 -14.47 -5.48
CA TYR A 379 -34.85 -13.55 -5.58
C TYR A 379 -34.83 -12.76 -6.89
N PHE A 380 -34.37 -11.51 -6.80
CA PHE A 380 -33.77 -10.79 -7.92
C PHE A 380 -32.30 -11.18 -8.06
N TYR A 381 -31.79 -11.15 -9.28
CA TYR A 381 -30.43 -11.57 -9.59
C TYR A 381 -29.64 -10.42 -10.22
N SER A 382 -28.43 -10.24 -9.71
CA SER A 382 -27.33 -9.56 -10.40
C SER A 382 -26.22 -10.58 -10.67
N TYR A 383 -25.41 -10.34 -11.70
CA TYR A 383 -24.26 -11.20 -12.01
C TYR A 383 -22.98 -10.39 -12.01
N GLY A 384 -21.94 -10.90 -11.35
CA GLY A 384 -20.57 -10.40 -11.44
C GLY A 384 -19.74 -11.28 -12.36
N ILE A 385 -18.87 -10.66 -13.15
CA ILE A 385 -17.81 -11.34 -13.90
C ILE A 385 -16.49 -10.80 -13.41
N LEU A 386 -15.61 -11.68 -12.93
CA LEU A 386 -14.22 -11.29 -12.67
C LEU A 386 -13.50 -11.16 -14.01
N ASN A 387 -13.14 -9.94 -14.37
CA ASN A 387 -12.42 -9.66 -15.58
C ASN A 387 -10.92 -9.59 -15.27
N LYS A 388 -10.15 -10.48 -15.90
CA LYS A 388 -8.68 -10.55 -15.81
C LYS A 388 -8.10 -9.88 -17.04
N SER A 389 -8.15 -8.55 -17.06
CA SER A 389 -7.63 -7.73 -18.15
C SER A 389 -6.89 -6.53 -17.56
N GLN A 390 -5.79 -6.11 -18.19
CA GLN A 390 -4.91 -5.01 -17.76
C GLN A 390 -5.60 -3.63 -17.58
N TYR A 391 -6.92 -3.55 -17.67
CA TYR A 391 -7.74 -2.33 -17.67
C TYR A 391 -8.36 -1.96 -16.31
N PHE A 392 -8.19 -2.75 -15.23
CA PHE A 392 -8.83 -2.47 -13.93
C PHE A 392 -7.95 -1.73 -12.91
N ASP A 393 -6.61 -1.85 -13.00
CA ASP A 393 -5.58 -1.22 -12.16
C ASP A 393 -4.17 -1.77 -12.54
N GLU A 394 -3.12 -1.48 -11.75
CA GLU A 394 -1.78 -2.07 -11.90
C GLU A 394 -1.75 -3.62 -11.80
N GLN A 395 -2.78 -4.25 -11.22
CA GLN A 395 -2.93 -5.71 -11.11
C GLN A 395 -3.71 -6.33 -12.29
N GLY A 396 -4.46 -5.52 -13.04
CA GLY A 396 -5.21 -5.95 -14.21
C GLY A 396 -6.35 -6.93 -13.88
N MET A 397 -7.00 -6.77 -12.73
CA MET A 397 -8.16 -7.60 -12.34
C MET A 397 -9.24 -6.78 -11.62
N GLY A 398 -10.51 -7.04 -11.94
CA GLY A 398 -11.62 -6.42 -11.23
C GLY A 398 -12.98 -7.03 -11.58
N TRP A 399 -13.99 -6.74 -10.78
CA TRP A 399 -15.35 -7.25 -10.97
C TRP A 399 -16.18 -6.29 -11.81
N ILE A 400 -16.83 -6.82 -12.85
CA ILE A 400 -17.91 -6.12 -13.56
C ILE A 400 -19.24 -6.69 -13.09
N ILE A 401 -20.05 -5.86 -12.44
CA ILE A 401 -21.37 -6.23 -11.93
C ILE A 401 -22.46 -5.77 -12.89
N PHE A 402 -23.26 -6.71 -13.37
CA PHE A 402 -24.45 -6.47 -14.17
C PHE A 402 -25.66 -6.47 -13.24
N LEU A 403 -26.19 -5.28 -12.93
CA LEU A 403 -27.35 -5.13 -12.06
C LEU A 403 -28.63 -5.49 -12.80
N THR A 404 -29.66 -5.92 -12.06
CA THR A 404 -31.01 -6.14 -12.60
C THR A 404 -31.04 -7.13 -13.77
N CYS A 405 -30.53 -8.35 -13.57
CA CYS A 405 -30.46 -9.39 -14.62
C CYS A 405 -31.72 -10.28 -14.69
N GLY A 406 -32.62 -10.21 -13.71
CA GLY A 406 -33.88 -10.93 -13.73
C GLY A 406 -34.22 -11.54 -12.38
N THR A 407 -35.11 -12.51 -12.38
CA THR A 407 -35.73 -13.08 -11.17
C THR A 407 -35.94 -14.58 -11.30
N ASP A 408 -36.22 -15.29 -10.20
CA ASP A 408 -36.68 -16.68 -10.24
C ASP A 408 -38.21 -16.84 -10.14
N PHE A 409 -38.95 -15.73 -10.26
CA PHE A 409 -40.41 -15.73 -10.38
C PHE A 409 -40.88 -15.86 -11.84
N SER A 410 -42.15 -16.20 -12.04
CA SER A 410 -42.76 -16.23 -13.37
C SER A 410 -42.83 -14.84 -14.00
N GLY A 411 -42.50 -14.72 -15.30
CA GLY A 411 -42.61 -13.47 -16.05
C GLY A 411 -41.39 -13.22 -16.95
N HIS A 412 -41.25 -11.98 -17.43
CA HIS A 412 -40.12 -11.59 -18.28
C HIS A 412 -38.78 -11.76 -17.56
N GLY A 413 -38.67 -11.31 -16.30
CA GLY A 413 -37.48 -11.48 -15.47
C GLY A 413 -37.08 -12.95 -15.27
N GLY A 414 -38.05 -13.85 -15.08
CA GLY A 414 -37.84 -15.30 -15.01
C GLY A 414 -37.24 -15.89 -16.28
N SER A 415 -37.73 -15.46 -17.44
CA SER A 415 -37.20 -15.86 -18.75
C SER A 415 -35.75 -15.39 -18.95
N MET A 416 -35.44 -14.15 -18.53
CA MET A 416 -34.09 -13.60 -18.63
C MET A 416 -33.11 -14.31 -17.71
N HIS A 417 -33.47 -14.55 -16.44
CA HIS A 417 -32.65 -15.33 -15.52
C HIS A 417 -32.41 -16.75 -16.05
N THR A 418 -33.44 -17.42 -16.56
CA THR A 418 -33.32 -18.76 -17.17
C THR A 418 -32.35 -18.75 -18.36
N SER A 419 -32.37 -17.70 -19.18
CA SER A 419 -31.49 -17.55 -20.33
C SER A 419 -30.04 -17.36 -19.90
N ALA A 420 -29.79 -16.51 -18.90
CA ALA A 420 -28.47 -16.29 -18.31
C ALA A 420 -27.91 -17.60 -17.72
N GLU A 421 -28.69 -18.31 -16.91
CA GLU A 421 -28.27 -19.58 -16.29
C GLU A 421 -28.04 -20.68 -17.30
N LYS A 422 -28.84 -20.75 -18.37
CA LYS A 422 -28.59 -21.69 -19.47
C LYS A 422 -27.24 -21.40 -20.12
N CYS A 423 -26.92 -20.14 -20.39
CA CYS A 423 -25.62 -19.73 -20.92
C CYS A 423 -24.48 -20.15 -20.00
N ILE A 424 -24.57 -19.81 -18.71
CA ILE A 424 -23.57 -20.17 -17.70
C ILE A 424 -23.36 -21.70 -17.68
N ARG A 425 -24.43 -22.49 -17.57
CA ARG A 425 -24.35 -23.96 -17.52
C ARG A 425 -23.69 -24.57 -18.75
N GLU A 426 -23.98 -24.07 -19.96
CA GLU A 426 -23.35 -24.57 -21.18
C GLU A 426 -21.84 -24.28 -21.21
N ILE A 427 -21.41 -23.12 -20.71
CA ILE A 427 -19.98 -22.79 -20.61
C ILE A 427 -19.30 -23.61 -19.50
N GLN A 428 -19.95 -23.80 -18.35
CA GLN A 428 -19.44 -24.63 -17.27
C GLN A 428 -19.19 -26.08 -17.71
N LYS A 429 -20.07 -26.65 -18.54
CA LYS A 429 -19.87 -27.99 -19.13
C LYS A 429 -18.61 -28.11 -19.96
N ARG A 430 -18.09 -27.00 -20.50
CA ARG A 430 -16.81 -26.96 -21.25
C ARG A 430 -15.59 -26.89 -20.33
N GLY A 431 -15.78 -26.76 -19.01
CA GLY A 431 -14.70 -26.75 -18.01
C GLY A 431 -13.92 -25.44 -17.90
N ILE A 432 -14.41 -24.36 -18.52
CA ILE A 432 -13.71 -23.05 -18.61
C ILE A 432 -14.34 -21.94 -17.75
N LEU A 433 -15.35 -22.26 -16.93
CA LEU A 433 -16.05 -21.31 -16.09
C LEU A 433 -16.36 -21.91 -14.72
N ASP A 434 -16.03 -21.17 -13.67
CA ASP A 434 -16.44 -21.43 -12.30
C ASP A 434 -17.42 -20.35 -11.84
N ALA A 435 -18.47 -20.74 -11.12
CA ALA A 435 -19.51 -19.81 -10.70
C ALA A 435 -19.86 -20.02 -9.23
N LYS A 436 -19.76 -18.95 -8.44
CA LYS A 436 -20.13 -18.90 -7.02
C LYS A 436 -21.48 -18.19 -6.86
N GLU A 437 -22.13 -18.41 -5.73
CA GLU A 437 -23.40 -17.77 -5.41
C GLU A 437 -23.34 -17.15 -4.01
N ILE A 438 -23.87 -15.94 -3.89
CA ILE A 438 -23.98 -15.19 -2.64
C ILE A 438 -25.36 -14.53 -2.55
N THR A 439 -25.77 -14.17 -1.33
CA THR A 439 -27.02 -13.44 -1.09
C THR A 439 -26.71 -12.13 -0.38
N ILE A 440 -27.18 -11.02 -0.95
CA ILE A 440 -27.01 -9.66 -0.40
C ILE A 440 -28.32 -8.90 -0.58
N ASP A 441 -28.79 -8.21 0.46
CA ASP A 441 -29.91 -7.26 0.35
C ASP A 441 -29.67 -6.22 -0.76
N GLU A 442 -30.66 -5.95 -1.61
CA GLU A 442 -30.48 -5.05 -2.76
C GLU A 442 -30.11 -3.63 -2.33
N ASN A 443 -30.75 -3.12 -1.28
CA ASN A 443 -30.49 -1.75 -0.82
C ASN A 443 -29.08 -1.61 -0.23
N ALA A 444 -28.67 -2.58 0.58
CA ALA A 444 -27.31 -2.66 1.10
C ALA A 444 -26.27 -2.77 -0.03
N PHE A 445 -26.55 -3.58 -1.05
CA PHE A 445 -25.65 -3.75 -2.19
C PHE A 445 -25.51 -2.49 -3.04
N ARG A 446 -26.61 -1.82 -3.35
CA ARG A 446 -26.60 -0.54 -4.09
C ARG A 446 -25.84 0.55 -3.34
N ARG A 447 -26.00 0.59 -2.02
CA ARG A 447 -25.25 1.53 -1.17
C ARG A 447 -23.77 1.19 -1.14
N TYR A 448 -23.41 -0.09 -1.01
CA TYR A 448 -22.03 -0.56 -1.14
C TYR A 448 -21.42 -0.07 -2.45
N LEU A 449 -22.08 -0.32 -3.58
CA LEU A 449 -21.58 0.12 -4.88
C LEU A 449 -21.37 1.63 -4.90
N LYS A 450 -22.33 2.42 -4.42
CA LYS A 450 -22.21 3.88 -4.40
C LYS A 450 -21.05 4.40 -3.53
N GLU A 451 -20.76 3.73 -2.41
CA GLU A 451 -19.80 4.21 -1.40
C GLU A 451 -18.39 3.63 -1.56
N ARG A 452 -18.27 2.41 -2.08
CA ARG A 452 -17.01 1.65 -2.18
C ARG A 452 -16.52 1.47 -3.61
N THR A 453 -17.39 1.59 -4.61
CA THR A 453 -16.93 1.70 -5.99
C THR A 453 -16.73 3.18 -6.26
N GLU A 454 -15.46 3.58 -6.29
CA GLU A 454 -15.11 4.79 -7.01
C GLU A 454 -15.78 4.66 -8.36
N THR A 455 -16.71 5.55 -8.69
CA THR A 455 -17.07 5.73 -10.10
C THR A 455 -15.87 6.42 -10.73
N SER A 456 -14.75 5.71 -10.85
CA SER A 456 -13.49 6.19 -11.39
C SER A 456 -13.65 6.32 -12.89
N VAL A 457 -14.31 7.39 -13.32
CA VAL A 457 -13.97 8.02 -14.59
C VAL A 457 -12.67 8.80 -14.36
N SER A 458 -11.60 8.06 -14.04
CA SER A 458 -10.22 8.55 -13.91
C SER A 458 -9.22 7.55 -14.47
N ASP A 459 -9.66 6.61 -15.31
CA ASP A 459 -8.77 5.71 -16.01
C ASP A 459 -8.10 6.40 -17.20
N SER A 460 -6.77 6.37 -17.25
CA SER A 460 -5.93 6.77 -18.40
C SER A 460 -6.29 6.06 -19.71
N THR A 461 -7.10 5.00 -19.64
CA THR A 461 -7.57 4.19 -20.77
C THR A 461 -8.95 4.59 -21.30
N THR A 462 -9.71 5.43 -20.59
CA THR A 462 -10.99 5.96 -21.09
C THR A 462 -10.71 6.85 -22.32
N PRO A 463 -11.31 6.56 -23.49
CA PRO A 463 -11.13 7.39 -24.68
C PRO A 463 -11.53 8.83 -24.41
N VAL A 464 -10.69 9.78 -24.82
CA VAL A 464 -10.93 11.20 -24.54
C VAL A 464 -12.20 11.74 -25.20
N GLU A 465 -12.61 11.17 -26.34
CA GLU A 465 -13.87 11.49 -26.99
C GLU A 465 -15.06 11.18 -26.08
N THR A 466 -14.97 10.08 -25.34
CA THR A 466 -15.98 9.67 -24.36
C THR A 466 -16.03 10.64 -23.18
N LEU A 467 -14.88 11.10 -22.69
CA LEU A 467 -14.82 12.13 -21.63
C LEU A 467 -15.47 13.45 -22.09
N ILE A 468 -15.18 13.87 -23.32
CA ILE A 468 -15.77 15.07 -23.92
C ILE A 468 -17.28 14.91 -24.10
N GLU A 469 -17.74 13.74 -24.56
CA GLU A 469 -19.16 13.44 -24.74
C GLU A 469 -19.93 13.48 -23.43
N PHE A 470 -19.42 12.86 -22.36
CA PHE A 470 -20.03 12.92 -21.02
C PHE A 470 -20.01 14.33 -20.42
N GLY A 471 -18.98 15.12 -20.72
CA GLY A 471 -18.87 16.52 -20.29
C GLY A 471 -18.31 16.70 -18.88
N GLU A 472 -18.28 17.96 -18.45
CA GLU A 472 -17.77 18.32 -17.12
C GLU A 472 -18.61 17.69 -16.01
N SER A 473 -17.93 17.12 -15.02
CA SER A 473 -18.52 16.38 -13.90
C SER A 473 -17.68 16.58 -12.65
N GLN A 474 -17.98 15.88 -11.55
CA GLN A 474 -17.12 15.94 -10.37
C GLN A 474 -15.69 15.46 -10.65
N LEU A 475 -15.49 14.59 -11.64
CA LEU A 475 -14.22 13.96 -11.99
C LEU A 475 -13.64 14.44 -13.32
N VAL A 476 -14.35 15.27 -14.08
CA VAL A 476 -13.88 15.76 -15.39
C VAL A 476 -14.05 17.28 -15.46
N GLU A 477 -13.01 18.00 -15.83
CA GLU A 477 -13.04 19.45 -16.03
C GLU A 477 -12.41 19.81 -17.39
N PHE A 478 -12.97 20.80 -18.09
CA PHE A 478 -12.40 21.31 -19.34
C PHE A 478 -11.78 22.70 -19.16
N LYS A 479 -10.61 22.89 -19.74
CA LYS A 479 -9.97 24.20 -19.88
C LYS A 479 -9.58 24.41 -21.34
N SER A 480 -9.90 25.59 -21.86
CA SER A 480 -9.60 25.92 -23.25
C SER A 480 -8.10 26.07 -23.52
N SER A 481 -7.31 26.37 -22.49
CA SER A 481 -5.87 26.62 -22.58
C SER A 481 -5.21 26.63 -21.21
N LEU A 482 -3.87 26.60 -21.19
CA LEU A 482 -3.05 26.84 -19.99
C LEU A 482 -2.64 28.32 -19.85
N LEU A 483 -2.30 28.99 -20.96
CA LEU A 483 -1.71 30.33 -20.95
C LEU A 483 -2.60 31.38 -21.62
N TRP A 484 -3.31 31.00 -22.68
CA TRP A 484 -4.03 31.95 -23.55
C TRP A 484 -5.46 32.24 -23.10
N SER A 485 -5.77 33.47 -22.70
CA SER A 485 -7.16 33.87 -22.48
C SER A 485 -7.86 34.14 -23.82
N TYR A 486 -8.84 33.32 -24.19
CA TYR A 486 -9.66 33.54 -25.39
C TYR A 486 -10.57 34.77 -25.27
N GLU A 487 -10.99 35.14 -24.06
CA GLU A 487 -11.81 36.33 -23.81
C GLU A 487 -11.01 37.62 -23.99
N LYS A 488 -9.78 37.66 -23.45
CA LYS A 488 -8.91 38.85 -23.51
C LYS A 488 -8.00 38.87 -24.74
N ASN A 489 -7.95 37.76 -25.47
CA ASN A 489 -7.08 37.52 -26.63
C ASN A 489 -5.60 37.83 -26.36
N GLN A 490 -5.11 37.44 -25.18
CA GLN A 490 -3.72 37.62 -24.74
C GLN A 490 -3.35 36.60 -23.64
N ILE A 491 -2.06 36.48 -23.30
CA ILE A 491 -1.59 35.67 -22.16
C ILE A 491 -2.21 36.16 -20.86
N SER A 492 -2.64 35.25 -19.99
CA SER A 492 -3.16 35.60 -18.68
C SER A 492 -2.71 34.66 -17.56
N ASN A 493 -2.14 35.22 -16.50
CA ASN A 493 -1.80 34.48 -15.28
C ASN A 493 -3.04 33.90 -14.57
N SER A 494 -4.23 34.44 -14.84
CA SER A 494 -5.48 33.87 -14.29
C SER A 494 -5.80 32.50 -14.89
N THR A 495 -5.41 32.25 -16.15
CA THR A 495 -5.62 30.95 -16.81
C THR A 495 -4.75 29.86 -16.18
N GLU A 496 -3.48 30.18 -15.87
CA GLU A 496 -2.59 29.26 -15.13
C GLU A 496 -3.16 28.92 -13.75
N TYR A 497 -3.66 29.94 -13.03
CA TYR A 497 -4.25 29.74 -11.72
C TYR A 497 -5.54 28.90 -11.77
N GLU A 498 -6.38 29.05 -12.79
CA GLU A 498 -7.58 28.20 -12.94
C GLU A 498 -7.24 26.72 -13.16
N VAL A 499 -6.20 26.42 -13.93
CA VAL A 499 -5.69 25.04 -14.12
C VAL A 499 -5.22 24.47 -12.79
N VAL A 500 -4.37 25.21 -12.07
CA VAL A 500 -3.83 24.80 -10.77
C VAL A 500 -4.94 24.64 -9.73
N ARG A 501 -5.88 25.57 -9.68
CA ARG A 501 -7.06 25.51 -8.80
C ARG A 501 -7.89 24.25 -9.03
N THR A 502 -8.01 23.83 -10.29
CA THR A 502 -8.71 22.59 -10.64
C THR A 502 -7.94 21.37 -10.17
N ILE A 503 -6.63 21.34 -10.40
CA ILE A 503 -5.76 20.25 -9.97
C ILE A 503 -5.77 20.14 -8.44
N ALA A 504 -5.69 21.25 -7.70
CA ALA A 504 -5.79 21.26 -6.25
C ALA A 504 -7.12 20.71 -5.74
N ALA A 505 -8.23 21.06 -6.42
CA ALA A 505 -9.54 20.54 -6.09
C ALA A 505 -9.64 19.03 -6.29
N PHE A 506 -9.00 18.48 -7.34
CA PHE A 506 -8.95 17.04 -7.58
C PHE A 506 -8.06 16.31 -6.56
N LEU A 507 -6.87 16.84 -6.27
CA LEU A 507 -5.95 16.28 -5.27
C LEU A 507 -6.63 16.15 -3.89
N ASN A 508 -7.35 17.19 -3.47
CA ASN A 508 -8.07 17.24 -2.19
C ASN A 508 -9.44 16.54 -2.20
N SER A 509 -9.78 15.81 -3.25
CA SER A 509 -11.08 15.13 -3.39
C SER A 509 -10.84 13.74 -3.98
N SER A 510 -11.76 13.19 -4.77
CA SER A 510 -11.66 11.83 -5.33
C SER A 510 -10.75 11.72 -6.56
N GLY A 511 -9.80 12.63 -6.77
CA GLY A 511 -9.05 12.75 -8.03
C GLY A 511 -9.92 13.21 -9.21
N GLY A 512 -9.39 13.09 -10.43
CA GLY A 512 -10.12 13.43 -11.66
C GLY A 512 -9.22 13.62 -12.89
N THR A 513 -9.85 13.96 -14.02
CA THR A 513 -9.20 14.27 -15.29
C THR A 513 -9.49 15.71 -15.71
N LEU A 514 -8.44 16.48 -15.97
CA LEU A 514 -8.51 17.80 -16.57
C LEU A 514 -8.11 17.72 -18.05
N LEU A 515 -8.99 18.14 -18.97
CA LEU A 515 -8.67 18.28 -20.39
C LEU A 515 -8.36 19.73 -20.73
N ILE A 516 -7.14 19.99 -21.18
CA ILE A 516 -6.66 21.30 -21.65
C ILE A 516 -6.65 21.31 -23.18
N GLY A 517 -7.26 22.32 -23.78
CA GLY A 517 -7.50 22.40 -25.22
C GLY A 517 -8.94 22.05 -25.62
N VAL A 518 -9.86 21.99 -24.65
CA VAL A 518 -11.30 21.79 -24.85
C VAL A 518 -12.06 22.95 -24.20
N ASP A 519 -12.97 23.59 -24.93
CA ASP A 519 -13.78 24.66 -24.35
C ASP A 519 -15.01 24.12 -23.59
N LYS A 520 -15.66 25.00 -22.82
CA LYS A 520 -16.88 24.69 -22.05
C LYS A 520 -18.07 24.17 -22.89
N ASN A 521 -18.03 24.36 -24.21
CA ASN A 521 -19.05 23.88 -25.14
C ASN A 521 -18.63 22.56 -25.81
N LYS A 522 -17.61 21.87 -25.27
CA LYS A 522 -17.06 20.61 -25.78
C LYS A 522 -16.33 20.73 -27.13
N ASN A 523 -15.98 21.95 -27.57
CA ASN A 523 -15.21 22.13 -28.80
C ASN A 523 -13.72 21.90 -28.55
N ILE A 524 -13.08 21.15 -29.46
CA ILE A 524 -11.63 20.96 -29.45
C ILE A 524 -10.96 22.23 -30.01
N VAL A 525 -10.44 23.06 -29.11
CA VAL A 525 -9.73 24.30 -29.48
C VAL A 525 -8.25 24.04 -29.76
N GLY A 526 -7.63 23.07 -29.07
CA GLY A 526 -6.25 22.64 -29.23
C GLY A 526 -5.21 23.52 -28.50
N LEU A 527 -3.95 23.08 -28.48
CA LEU A 527 -2.85 23.74 -27.76
C LEU A 527 -2.01 24.73 -28.58
N ASP A 528 -2.30 24.94 -29.87
CA ASP A 528 -1.49 25.76 -30.78
C ASP A 528 -1.22 27.17 -30.26
N LYS A 529 -2.22 27.80 -29.64
CA LYS A 529 -2.08 29.13 -29.06
C LYS A 529 -1.15 29.13 -27.85
N ASP A 530 -1.17 28.09 -27.02
CA ASP A 530 -0.27 27.96 -25.87
C ASP A 530 1.16 27.71 -26.34
N TYR A 531 1.37 26.83 -27.33
CA TYR A 531 2.69 26.58 -27.92
C TYR A 531 3.34 27.86 -28.47
N ALA A 532 2.55 28.72 -29.13
CA ALA A 532 3.04 29.98 -29.66
C ALA A 532 3.56 30.96 -28.59
N GLN A 533 3.15 30.81 -27.32
CA GLN A 533 3.55 31.70 -26.22
C GLN A 533 4.76 31.19 -25.42
N LEU A 534 5.28 29.99 -25.71
CA LEU A 534 6.44 29.44 -25.02
C LEU A 534 7.70 30.25 -25.39
N LYS A 535 8.34 30.86 -24.37
CA LYS A 535 9.34 31.93 -24.51
C LYS A 535 10.74 31.48 -24.99
N GLN A 536 10.97 30.17 -25.14
CA GLN A 536 12.26 29.65 -25.60
C GLN A 536 12.22 29.32 -27.09
N ALA A 537 13.38 29.33 -27.75
CA ALA A 537 13.58 29.13 -29.19
C ALA A 537 12.55 28.19 -29.85
N ARG A 538 12.16 28.43 -31.11
CA ARG A 538 11.11 27.70 -31.86
C ARG A 538 11.06 26.17 -31.63
N ARG A 539 12.21 25.53 -31.37
CA ARG A 539 12.33 24.10 -31.00
C ARG A 539 11.59 23.66 -29.72
N VAL A 540 11.14 24.59 -28.87
CA VAL A 540 10.42 24.33 -27.60
C VAL A 540 8.93 24.70 -27.72
N GLN A 541 8.46 25.14 -28.90
CA GLN A 541 7.05 25.45 -29.17
C GLN A 541 6.29 24.17 -29.56
N ASN A 542 6.29 23.19 -28.67
CA ASN A 542 5.72 21.86 -28.86
C ASN A 542 5.28 21.28 -27.52
N ARG A 543 4.77 20.05 -27.54
CA ARG A 543 4.31 19.32 -26.35
C ARG A 543 5.33 19.29 -25.20
N ASP A 544 6.62 19.08 -25.50
CA ASP A 544 7.67 18.98 -24.48
C ASP A 544 7.84 20.33 -23.76
N GLY A 545 7.80 21.43 -24.50
CA GLY A 545 7.85 22.77 -23.92
C GLY A 545 6.59 23.13 -23.12
N PHE A 546 5.43 22.64 -23.55
CA PHE A 546 4.18 22.82 -22.80
C PHE A 546 4.21 22.03 -21.49
N GLU A 547 4.70 20.79 -21.50
CA GLU A 547 4.84 19.98 -20.30
C GLU A 547 5.82 20.61 -19.30
N ILE A 548 6.96 21.15 -19.78
CA ILE A 548 7.88 21.94 -18.95
C ILE A 548 7.14 23.13 -18.32
N ARG A 549 6.36 23.88 -19.11
CA ARG A 549 5.63 25.04 -18.61
C ARG A 549 4.55 24.66 -17.59
N LEU A 550 3.81 23.58 -17.84
CA LEU A 550 2.84 23.04 -16.89
C LEU A 550 3.54 22.66 -15.57
N ASN A 551 4.68 21.97 -15.64
CA ASN A 551 5.48 21.63 -14.46
C ASN A 551 5.99 22.87 -13.70
N GLU A 552 6.43 23.93 -14.40
CA GLU A 552 6.80 25.20 -13.77
C GLU A 552 5.61 25.84 -13.03
N VAL A 553 4.43 25.81 -13.64
CA VAL A 553 3.19 26.33 -13.05
C VAL A 553 2.81 25.50 -11.82
N LEU A 554 2.84 24.17 -11.90
CA LEU A 554 2.58 23.30 -10.75
C LEU A 554 3.55 23.57 -9.60
N ASN A 555 4.86 23.56 -9.86
CA ASN A 555 5.88 23.83 -8.84
C ASN A 555 5.74 25.21 -8.20
N LYS A 556 5.30 26.21 -8.96
CA LYS A 556 5.08 27.58 -8.47
C LYS A 556 3.99 27.65 -7.40
N PHE A 557 2.93 26.85 -7.53
CA PHE A 557 1.75 26.96 -6.65
C PHE A 557 1.64 25.84 -5.61
N PHE A 558 2.21 24.65 -5.88
CA PHE A 558 2.18 23.49 -4.96
C PHE A 558 3.50 23.26 -4.21
N GLY A 559 4.61 23.89 -4.62
CA GLY A 559 5.94 23.54 -4.12
C GLY A 559 6.53 22.29 -4.81
N ARG A 560 7.63 21.74 -4.29
CA ARG A 560 8.29 20.54 -4.85
C ARG A 560 7.69 19.29 -4.20
N GLY A 561 7.16 18.34 -4.97
CA GLY A 561 6.76 17.02 -4.45
C GLY A 561 5.46 16.43 -5.02
N ILE A 562 4.55 17.26 -5.53
CA ILE A 562 3.19 16.83 -5.98
C ILE A 562 3.16 15.92 -7.23
N ARG A 563 4.32 15.66 -7.84
CA ARG A 563 4.40 15.03 -9.17
C ARG A 563 3.98 13.55 -9.16
N LEU A 564 4.03 12.88 -8.02
CA LEU A 564 3.70 11.45 -7.92
C LEU A 564 2.21 11.19 -8.15
N ASP A 565 1.35 12.19 -7.98
CA ASP A 565 -0.10 12.08 -8.08
C ASP A 565 -0.68 12.69 -9.37
N ILE A 566 0.17 13.09 -10.32
CA ILE A 566 -0.25 13.76 -11.57
C ILE A 566 0.41 13.11 -12.78
N ASP A 567 -0.41 12.51 -13.65
CA ASP A 567 0.01 11.98 -14.95
C ASP A 567 -0.41 12.93 -16.08
N VAL A 568 0.50 13.23 -17.01
CA VAL A 568 0.25 14.13 -18.15
C VAL A 568 0.36 13.34 -19.46
N ILE A 569 -0.71 13.37 -20.25
CA ILE A 569 -0.82 12.66 -21.53
C ILE A 569 -1.21 13.66 -22.62
N PHE A 570 -0.59 13.57 -23.78
CA PHE A 570 -0.98 14.37 -24.95
C PHE A 570 -1.74 13.48 -25.94
N GLU A 571 -2.95 13.92 -26.30
CA GLU A 571 -3.85 13.17 -27.18
C GLU A 571 -4.19 14.01 -28.42
N ARG A 572 -4.34 13.36 -29.58
CA ARG A 572 -4.61 14.03 -30.86
C ARG A 572 -6.02 13.74 -31.34
N LEU A 573 -6.84 14.78 -31.45
CA LEU A 573 -8.23 14.73 -31.88
C LEU A 573 -8.49 15.72 -33.01
N SER A 574 -9.12 15.27 -34.10
CA SER A 574 -9.48 16.16 -35.23
C SER A 574 -8.32 17.04 -35.70
N GLU A 575 -7.15 16.43 -35.89
CA GLU A 575 -5.86 17.05 -36.26
C GLU A 575 -5.21 17.98 -35.22
N LYS A 576 -5.90 18.31 -34.13
CA LYS A 576 -5.40 19.15 -33.03
C LYS A 576 -4.90 18.31 -31.85
N GLU A 577 -3.91 18.82 -31.14
CA GLU A 577 -3.42 18.19 -29.90
C GLU A 577 -4.06 18.84 -28.68
N ILE A 578 -4.40 18.02 -27.68
CA ILE A 578 -4.91 18.41 -26.37
C ILE A 578 -4.05 17.77 -25.27
N CYS A 579 -4.05 18.37 -24.08
CA CYS A 579 -3.31 17.86 -22.92
C CYS A 579 -4.32 17.34 -21.90
N ARG A 580 -4.19 16.07 -21.57
CA ARG A 580 -4.96 15.37 -20.54
C ARG A 580 -4.10 15.26 -19.29
N VAL A 581 -4.59 15.80 -18.19
CA VAL A 581 -3.94 15.74 -16.88
C VAL A 581 -4.80 14.88 -15.97
N ILE A 582 -4.27 13.72 -15.57
CA ILE A 582 -4.94 12.78 -14.67
C ILE A 582 -4.37 13.03 -13.29
N VAL A 583 -5.25 13.27 -12.32
CA VAL A 583 -4.91 13.67 -10.96
C VAL A 583 -5.46 12.61 -10.01
N LYS A 584 -4.56 11.99 -9.24
CA LYS A 584 -4.90 11.04 -8.19
C LYS A 584 -5.23 11.78 -6.89
N PRO A 585 -6.14 11.24 -6.05
CA PRO A 585 -6.39 11.80 -4.73
C PRO A 585 -5.13 11.69 -3.86
N THR A 586 -4.84 12.71 -3.05
CA THR A 586 -3.67 12.69 -2.16
C THR A 586 -4.00 12.08 -0.81
N ILE A 587 -2.98 11.50 -0.16
CA ILE A 587 -3.10 10.96 1.20
C ILE A 587 -3.01 12.02 2.30
N GLU A 588 -2.71 13.27 1.93
CA GLU A 588 -2.62 14.43 2.82
C GLU A 588 -3.25 15.67 2.18
N PRO A 589 -3.75 16.65 2.97
CA PRO A 589 -4.39 17.85 2.44
C PRO A 589 -3.39 18.77 1.74
N ILE A 590 -3.71 19.16 0.51
CA ILE A 590 -2.92 20.05 -0.34
C ILE A 590 -3.44 21.49 -0.27
N PHE A 591 -2.53 22.42 0.00
CA PHE A 591 -2.83 23.84 -0.01
C PHE A 591 -2.09 24.55 -1.14
N LEU A 592 -2.77 25.45 -1.83
CA LEU A 592 -2.14 26.32 -2.82
C LEU A 592 -1.45 27.49 -2.13
N VAL A 593 -0.17 27.70 -2.45
CA VAL A 593 0.61 28.85 -1.97
C VAL A 593 0.57 29.95 -3.02
N ASN A 594 0.10 31.14 -2.63
CA ASN A 594 0.14 32.30 -3.51
C ASN A 594 1.52 32.97 -3.44
N SER A 595 2.26 32.98 -4.56
CA SER A 595 3.62 33.54 -4.65
C SER A 595 3.72 35.03 -4.26
N ASN A 596 2.60 35.75 -4.18
CA ASN A 596 2.58 37.17 -3.83
C ASN A 596 2.27 37.45 -2.34
N ASN A 597 1.92 36.43 -1.54
CA ASN A 597 1.63 36.60 -0.12
C ASN A 597 1.78 35.26 0.63
N SER A 598 2.97 35.01 1.20
CA SER A 598 3.36 33.76 1.86
C SER A 598 2.54 33.39 3.11
N ASN A 599 1.66 34.28 3.57
CA ASN A 599 0.81 34.05 4.75
C ASN A 599 -0.61 33.56 4.41
N HIS A 600 -0.95 33.36 3.14
CA HIS A 600 -2.28 32.91 2.72
C HIS A 600 -2.20 31.67 1.83
N SER A 601 -2.54 30.52 2.42
CA SER A 601 -2.68 29.23 1.77
C SER A 601 -4.15 28.95 1.47
N GLU A 602 -4.49 28.56 0.25
CA GLU A 602 -5.87 28.28 -0.18
C GLU A 602 -6.15 26.79 -0.19
N PHE A 603 -7.25 26.37 0.47
CA PHE A 603 -7.71 24.97 0.46
C PHE A 603 -8.94 24.83 -0.44
N ILE A 604 -8.80 24.07 -1.51
CA ILE A 604 -9.80 23.98 -2.57
C ILE A 604 -10.19 22.52 -2.74
N VAL A 605 -11.49 22.25 -2.83
CA VAL A 605 -12.07 20.90 -2.98
C VAL A 605 -13.06 20.86 -4.16
N ARG A 606 -13.34 19.69 -4.72
CA ARG A 606 -14.47 19.53 -5.66
C ARG A 606 -15.80 19.48 -4.92
N SER A 607 -16.78 20.21 -5.43
CA SER A 607 -18.16 20.22 -4.97
C SER A 607 -19.07 20.17 -6.20
N GLY A 608 -19.52 18.96 -6.57
CA GLY A 608 -20.08 18.71 -7.90
C GLY A 608 -19.07 19.05 -8.99
N ASN A 609 -19.48 19.78 -10.04
CA ASN A 609 -18.59 20.23 -11.12
C ASN A 609 -17.87 21.57 -10.83
N GLN A 610 -17.82 22.01 -9.56
CA GLN A 610 -17.17 23.28 -9.19
C GLN A 610 -15.99 23.05 -8.25
N SER A 611 -14.95 23.86 -8.41
CA SER A 611 -13.81 23.93 -7.48
C SER A 611 -14.10 24.97 -6.40
N GLN A 612 -14.45 24.52 -5.19
CA GLN A 612 -14.87 25.35 -4.07
C GLN A 612 -13.70 25.65 -3.13
N LEU A 613 -13.48 26.94 -2.83
CA LEU A 613 -12.55 27.37 -1.79
C LEU A 613 -13.24 27.21 -0.42
N LEU A 614 -12.62 26.46 0.50
CA LEU A 614 -13.09 26.33 1.88
C LEU A 614 -12.34 27.28 2.80
N MET A 615 -13.00 27.75 3.85
CA MET A 615 -12.41 28.72 4.79
C MET A 615 -12.63 28.32 6.26
N GLY A 616 -11.64 28.62 7.11
CA GLY A 616 -11.75 28.49 8.56
C GLY A 616 -12.19 27.10 9.03
N LYS A 617 -13.32 27.02 9.75
CA LYS A 617 -13.83 25.77 10.34
C LYS A 617 -14.23 24.72 9.29
N GLU A 618 -14.55 25.12 8.06
CA GLU A 618 -14.93 24.21 6.99
C GLU A 618 -13.75 23.33 6.57
N ILE A 619 -12.55 23.92 6.50
CA ILE A 619 -11.30 23.20 6.20
C ILE A 619 -11.07 22.10 7.24
N THR A 620 -11.07 22.44 8.53
CA THR A 620 -10.84 21.48 9.61
C THR A 620 -11.87 20.35 9.60
N SER A 621 -13.15 20.68 9.38
CA SER A 621 -14.24 19.69 9.30
C SER A 621 -14.05 18.74 8.12
N TYR A 622 -13.67 19.27 6.96
CA TYR A 622 -13.40 18.49 5.76
C TYR A 622 -12.20 17.56 5.98
N ILE A 623 -11.07 18.10 6.46
CA ILE A 623 -9.83 17.33 6.65
C ILE A 623 -10.03 16.18 7.65
N THR A 624 -10.70 16.45 8.78
CA THR A 624 -11.03 15.44 9.81
C THR A 624 -11.83 14.29 9.22
N LYS A 625 -12.81 14.57 8.35
CA LYS A 625 -13.68 13.56 7.77
C LYS A 625 -13.04 12.80 6.62
N HIS A 626 -12.30 13.50 5.76
CA HIS A 626 -11.78 12.93 4.53
C HIS A 626 -10.50 12.12 4.75
N TRP A 627 -9.60 12.57 5.62
CA TRP A 627 -8.35 11.87 5.94
C TRP A 627 -8.34 11.25 7.35
N ASN A 628 -9.51 11.15 8.00
CA ASN A 628 -9.69 10.47 9.29
C ASN A 628 -8.79 10.98 10.44
N TYR A 629 -8.29 12.22 10.38
CA TYR A 629 -7.56 12.84 11.49
C TYR A 629 -8.47 12.93 12.71
N LYS A 630 -8.26 12.09 13.73
CA LYS A 630 -8.97 12.24 15.01
C LYS A 630 -8.59 13.60 15.62
N LYS A 631 -9.61 14.39 16.02
CA LYS A 631 -9.37 15.55 16.89
C LYS A 631 -8.67 15.05 18.15
N ARG A 632 -7.43 15.52 18.36
CA ARG A 632 -6.71 15.40 19.63
C ARG A 632 -7.57 15.89 20.79
#